data_AF-A0A1X1D6V0-F1
#
_entry.id   AF-A0A1X1D6V0-F1
#
_cell.length_a   1.000
_cell.length_b   1.000
_cell.length_c   1.000
_cell.angle_alpha   90.00
_cell.angle_beta   90.00
_cell.angle_gamma   90.00
#
_symmetry.space_group_name_H-M   'P 1'
#
loop_
_entity.id
_entity.type
_entity.pdbx_description
1 polymer ?
#
loop_
_entity_poly.entity_id
_entity_poly.type
_entity_poly.pdbx_seq_one_letter_code
_entity_poly.pdbx_strand_id
1 'polypeptide(L)'
;MEELYNLESVYDEQISPLMKQIIDICKEHKMPMVCSFAFENDAELGIGACTTLLNDFDGRIHDGFSKAWARLEAVIDLWLQ
;
A
#
# COMPACT_ATOMS: atom_id res chain seq x y z
N MET A 1 15.81 16.50 -7.46
CA MET A 1 14.36 16.75 -7.52
C MET A 1 13.73 15.40 -7.75
N GLU A 2 12.76 15.02 -6.93
CA GLU A 2 11.91 13.88 -7.22
C GLU A 2 11.12 14.18 -8.51
N GLU A 3 10.96 13.17 -9.34
CA GLU A 3 10.20 13.27 -10.59
C GLU A 3 8.71 13.41 -10.27
N LEU A 4 8.02 14.36 -10.90
CA LEU A 4 6.57 14.50 -10.80
C LEU A 4 5.89 13.56 -11.79
N TYR A 5 4.88 12.83 -11.33
CA TYR A 5 4.14 11.87 -12.16
C TYR A 5 2.73 11.63 -11.63
N ASN A 6 1.82 11.21 -12.51
CA ASN A 6 0.52 10.69 -12.14
C ASN A 6 0.22 9.44 -12.99
N LEU A 7 0.06 8.32 -12.30
CA LEU A 7 -0.21 6.97 -12.81
C LEU A 7 -1.47 6.40 -12.14
N GLU A 8 -2.34 7.25 -11.61
CA GLU A 8 -3.57 6.84 -10.92
C GLU A 8 -4.44 5.97 -11.84
N SER A 9 -4.62 6.35 -13.10
CA SER A 9 -5.38 5.55 -14.08
C SER A 9 -4.75 4.18 -14.35
N VAL A 10 -3.42 4.08 -14.37
CA VAL A 10 -2.73 2.79 -14.51
C VAL A 10 -2.98 1.91 -13.28
N TYR A 11 -2.93 2.51 -12.08
CA TYR A 11 -3.22 1.79 -10.86
C TYR A 11 -4.67 1.28 -10.84
N ASP A 12 -5.63 2.15 -11.12
CA ASP A 12 -7.06 1.82 -11.08
C ASP A 12 -7.49 0.82 -12.14
N GLU A 13 -7.03 0.98 -13.38
CA GLU A 13 -7.45 0.14 -14.49
C GLU A 13 -6.72 -1.21 -14.54
N GLN A 14 -5.44 -1.24 -14.14
CA GLN A 14 -4.59 -2.43 -14.34
C GLN A 14 -4.21 -3.12 -13.02
N ILE A 15 -3.91 -2.36 -11.96
CA ILE A 15 -3.37 -2.93 -10.72
C ILE A 15 -4.48 -3.27 -9.72
N SER A 16 -5.46 -2.40 -9.53
CA SER A 16 -6.56 -2.59 -8.57
C SER A 16 -7.34 -3.90 -8.80
N PRO A 17 -7.68 -4.31 -10.05
CA PRO A 17 -8.32 -5.60 -10.30
C PRO A 17 -7.46 -6.81 -9.95
N LEU A 18 -6.13 -6.69 -10.10
CA LEU A 18 -5.17 -7.74 -9.73
C LEU A 18 -4.98 -7.80 -8.21
N MET A 19 -4.92 -6.65 -7.55
CA MET A 19 -4.84 -6.55 -6.10
C MET A 19 -6.01 -7.23 -5.41
N LYS A 20 -7.22 -7.11 -5.96
CA LYS A 20 -8.37 -7.86 -5.46
C LYS A 20 -8.13 -9.37 -5.47
N GLN A 21 -7.63 -9.91 -6.58
CA GLN A 21 -7.32 -11.34 -6.70
C GLN A 21 -6.22 -11.77 -5.71
N ILE A 22 -5.17 -10.95 -5.56
CA ILE A 22 -4.08 -11.21 -4.60
C ILE A 22 -4.62 -11.24 -3.17
N ILE A 23 -5.43 -10.26 -2.79
CA ILE A 23 -6.03 -10.17 -1.46
C ILE A 23 -6.90 -11.39 -1.17
N ASP A 24 -7.71 -11.83 -2.13
CA ASP A 24 -8.58 -13.00 -1.98
C ASP A 24 -7.75 -14.27 -1.77
N ILE A 25 -6.69 -14.48 -2.56
CA ILE A 25 -5.75 -15.61 -2.42
C ILE A 25 -5.04 -15.58 -1.05
N CYS A 26 -4.53 -14.42 -0.64
CA CYS A 26 -3.84 -14.29 0.64
C CYS A 26 -4.76 -14.53 1.83
N LYS A 27 -6.03 -14.11 1.75
CA LYS A 27 -7.05 -14.43 2.77
C LYS A 27 -7.38 -15.91 2.81
N GLU A 28 -7.60 -16.54 1.64
CA GLU A 28 -7.91 -17.98 1.55
C GLU A 28 -6.81 -18.84 2.19
N HIS A 29 -5.55 -18.52 1.91
CA HIS A 29 -4.40 -19.28 2.39
C HIS A 29 -3.82 -18.76 3.72
N LYS A 30 -4.44 -17.76 4.33
CA LYS A 30 -3.95 -17.16 5.59
C LYS A 30 -2.49 -16.72 5.49
N MET A 31 -2.18 -16.02 4.41
CA MET A 31 -0.84 -15.61 4.03
C MET A 31 -0.64 -14.12 4.33
N PRO A 32 0.21 -13.76 5.30
CA PRO A 32 0.54 -12.35 5.56
C PRO A 32 1.15 -11.67 4.33
N MET A 33 0.76 -10.43 4.07
CA MET A 33 1.30 -9.59 3.01
C MET A 33 1.26 -8.11 3.40
N VAL A 34 2.22 -7.36 2.87
CA VAL A 34 2.15 -5.90 2.76
C VAL A 34 2.49 -5.52 1.32
N CYS A 35 1.72 -4.62 0.73
CA CYS A 35 1.96 -4.14 -0.62
C CYS A 35 1.66 -2.64 -0.69
N SER A 36 2.53 -1.86 -1.32
CA SER A 36 2.43 -0.41 -1.42
C SER A 36 2.81 0.05 -2.83
N PHE A 37 2.02 0.94 -3.41
CA PHE A 37 2.26 1.52 -4.72
C PHE A 37 2.13 3.04 -4.62
N ALA A 38 3.21 3.76 -4.95
CA ALA A 38 3.20 5.21 -5.12
C ALA A 38 2.88 5.53 -6.58
N PHE A 39 1.65 5.90 -6.86
CA PHE A 39 1.14 6.15 -8.21
C PHE A 39 1.07 7.64 -8.56
N GLU A 40 1.28 8.54 -7.60
CA GLU A 40 1.32 9.96 -7.86
C GLU A 40 2.45 10.62 -7.06
N ASN A 41 3.13 11.57 -7.69
CA ASN A 41 3.99 12.53 -7.03
C ASN A 41 3.68 13.91 -7.59
N ASP A 42 3.02 14.72 -6.78
CA ASP A 42 2.58 16.06 -7.11
C ASP A 42 3.38 17.10 -6.31
N ALA A 43 3.59 18.27 -6.91
CA ALA A 43 4.39 19.32 -6.29
C ALA A 43 3.73 19.98 -5.08
N GLU A 44 2.39 19.95 -5.01
CA GLU A 44 1.58 20.58 -3.97
C GLU A 44 1.00 19.54 -3.00
N LEU A 45 0.52 18.40 -3.52
CA LEU A 45 -0.16 17.36 -2.75
C LEU A 45 0.79 16.27 -2.25
N GLY A 46 2.02 16.21 -2.76
CA GLY A 46 3.00 15.20 -2.37
C GLY A 46 2.76 13.85 -3.02
N ILE A 47 3.13 12.78 -2.31
CA ILE A 47 3.08 11.40 -2.84
C ILE A 47 1.71 10.78 -2.60
N GLY A 48 0.99 10.48 -3.68
CA GLY A 48 -0.20 9.63 -3.66
C GLY A 48 0.20 8.16 -3.72
N ALA A 49 -0.18 7.40 -2.69
CA ALA A 49 0.11 5.98 -2.59
C ALA A 49 -1.04 5.18 -1.98
N CYS A 50 -1.19 3.93 -2.41
CA CYS A 50 -2.10 2.97 -1.79
C CYS A 50 -1.28 1.86 -1.13
N THR A 51 -1.52 1.63 0.16
CA THR A 51 -0.89 0.53 0.91
C THR A 51 -1.96 -0.39 1.45
N THR A 52 -1.77 -1.71 1.28
CA THR A 52 -2.61 -2.74 1.87
C THR A 52 -1.76 -3.62 2.80
N LEU A 53 -2.25 -3.84 4.03
CA LEU A 53 -1.66 -4.78 4.99
C LEU A 53 -2.68 -5.88 5.33
N LEU A 54 -2.26 -7.14 5.16
CA LEU A 54 -2.92 -8.31 5.74
C LEU A 54 -1.88 -9.02 6.62
N ASN A 55 -1.99 -8.95 7.94
CA ASN A 55 -0.92 -9.47 8.82
C ASN A 55 -1.41 -10.15 10.09
N ASP A 56 -2.72 -10.34 10.23
CA ASP A 56 -3.31 -11.01 11.38
C ASP A 56 -4.14 -12.21 10.94
N PHE A 57 -3.44 -13.32 10.71
CA PHE A 57 -4.07 -14.60 10.38
C PHE A 57 -3.74 -15.63 11.45
N ASP A 58 -4.72 -15.98 12.29
CA ASP A 58 -4.59 -16.98 13.37
C ASP A 58 -3.34 -16.77 14.26
N GLY A 59 -2.98 -15.51 14.56
CA GLY A 59 -1.79 -15.19 15.35
C GLY A 59 -0.45 -15.30 14.59
N ARG A 60 -0.47 -15.56 13.28
CA ARG A 60 0.71 -15.45 12.41
C ARG A 60 0.92 -13.99 12.03
N ILE A 61 1.63 -13.28 12.88
CA ILE A 61 2.02 -11.89 12.65
C ILE A 61 3.45 -11.87 12.13
N HIS A 62 3.65 -11.23 10.98
CA HIS A 62 4.99 -10.94 10.48
C HIS A 62 5.43 -9.55 10.96
N ASP A 63 6.27 -9.49 11.99
CA ASP A 63 6.71 -8.23 12.63
C ASP A 63 7.29 -7.21 11.65
N GLY A 64 7.99 -7.69 10.60
CA GLY A 64 8.55 -6.82 9.57
C GLY A 64 7.47 -6.04 8.81
N PHE A 65 6.29 -6.65 8.61
CA PHE A 65 5.18 -6.00 7.90
C PHE A 65 4.48 -4.98 8.81
N SER A 66 4.30 -5.29 10.09
CA SER A 66 3.78 -4.32 11.08
C SER A 66 4.67 -3.09 11.19
N LYS A 67 6.00 -3.27 11.19
CA LYS A 67 6.96 -2.17 11.21
C LYS A 67 6.94 -1.34 9.92
N ALA A 68 6.85 -2.01 8.76
CA ALA A 68 6.74 -1.33 7.48
C ALA A 68 5.45 -0.51 7.40
N TRP A 69 4.33 -1.06 7.84
CA TRP A 69 3.04 -0.37 7.91
C TRP A 69 3.08 0.86 8.80
N ALA A 70 3.58 0.73 10.04
CA ALA A 70 3.70 1.85 10.96
C ALA A 70 4.60 2.98 10.40
N ARG A 71 5.61 2.64 9.60
CA ARG A 71 6.45 3.62 8.92
C ARG A 71 5.70 4.34 7.79
N LEU A 72 4.83 3.64 7.06
CA LEU A 72 4.04 4.19 5.96
C LEU A 72 2.87 5.06 6.46
N GLU A 73 2.16 4.64 7.51
CA GLU A 73 1.12 5.47 8.15
C GLU A 73 1.70 6.75 8.76
N ALA A 74 2.87 6.65 9.40
CA ALA A 74 3.56 7.84 9.92
C ALA A 74 3.94 8.84 8.83
N VAL A 75 4.12 8.39 7.58
CA VAL A 75 4.30 9.30 6.44
C VAL A 75 2.97 9.98 6.13
N ILE A 76 1.87 9.25 5.97
CA ILE A 76 0.53 9.80 5.66
C ILE A 76 0.07 10.84 6.71
N ASP A 77 0.27 10.58 8.00
CA ASP A 77 -0.13 11.49 9.09
C ASP A 77 0.69 12.80 9.12
N LEU A 78 1.94 12.79 8.61
CA LEU A 78 2.76 13.99 8.50
C LEU A 78 2.33 14.91 7.34
N TRP A 79 1.57 14.42 6.36
CA TRP A 79 1.01 15.22 5.27
C TRP A 79 -0.38 15.82 5.59
N LEU A 80 -0.98 15.46 6.74
CA LEU A 80 -2.28 15.97 7.20
C LEU A 80 -2.15 17.09 8.27
N GLN A 81 -0.95 17.61 8.52
CA GLN A 81 -0.67 18.73 9.44
C GLN A 81 -0.15 19.95 8.68
#